data_AF-A0A7L4Y9I0-F1
#
_entry.id   AF-A0A7L4Y9I0-F1
#
_cell.length_a   1.000
_cell.length_b   1.000
_cell.length_c   1.000
_cell.angle_alpha   90.00
_cell.angle_beta   90.00
_cell.angle_gamma   90.00
#
_symmetry.space_group_name_H-M   'P 1'
#
loop_
_entity.id
_entity.type
_entity.pdbx_description
1 polymer ?
#
loop_
_entity_poly.entity_id
_entity_poly.type
_entity_poly.pdbx_seq_one_letter_code
_entity_poly.pdbx_strand_id
1 'polypeptide(L)'
;MDTNAEPEQTRHTTNAAGPPIRQLFRDVIADHMQGPRPPQAAMLFDAETDPCWDDRSFLGDFYSEILHQDTCQPATAGGLALVTALAVDDRIPARHRFQAVDLLFRAATVTERHLAETWPATPQHADPDSEARAA
;
A
#
# COMPACT_ATOMS: atom_id res chain seq x y z
N MET A 1 59.14 -14.35 -16.73
CA MET A 1 58.39 -15.19 -15.76
C MET A 1 57.91 -14.24 -14.68
N ASP A 2 56.84 -13.49 -14.92
CA ASP A 2 55.49 -13.90 -15.40
C ASP A 2 54.86 -14.86 -14.38
N THR A 3 53.61 -14.75 -13.91
CA THR A 3 52.53 -13.74 -14.01
C THR A 3 51.58 -14.03 -12.81
N ASN A 4 50.65 -13.18 -12.35
CA ASN A 4 50.05 -11.92 -12.83
C ASN A 4 49.88 -10.94 -11.64
N ALA A 5 49.40 -9.72 -11.89
CA ALA A 5 48.51 -9.03 -10.94
C ALA A 5 47.06 -9.35 -11.35
N GLU A 6 46.20 -9.76 -10.42
CA GLU A 6 44.76 -9.90 -10.70
C GLU A 6 43.97 -8.93 -9.78
N PRO A 7 43.15 -8.04 -10.36
CA PRO A 7 42.50 -6.95 -9.62
C PRO A 7 41.09 -7.30 -9.14
N GLU A 8 40.58 -6.44 -8.26
CA GLU A 8 39.16 -6.17 -8.00
C GLU A 8 38.14 -7.32 -7.87
N GLN A 9 37.46 -7.33 -6.72
CA GLN A 9 36.00 -7.49 -6.77
C GLN A 9 35.27 -6.49 -5.85
N THR A 10 35.44 -5.22 -6.20
CA THR A 10 34.68 -4.07 -5.70
C THR A 10 33.23 -4.11 -6.21
N ARG A 11 32.44 -5.13 -5.86
CA ARG A 11 31.04 -5.30 -6.35
C ARG A 11 30.03 -5.74 -5.29
N HIS A 12 29.95 -4.97 -4.20
CA HIS A 12 28.70 -4.78 -3.47
C HIS A 12 28.05 -3.42 -3.83
N THR A 13 27.89 -3.17 -5.13
CA THR A 13 27.03 -2.10 -5.65
C THR A 13 25.62 -2.64 -5.88
N THR A 14 24.90 -2.88 -4.78
CA THR A 14 23.46 -3.21 -4.78
C THR A 14 22.64 -2.14 -4.03
N ASN A 15 23.20 -0.94 -3.86
CA ASN A 15 22.61 0.16 -3.09
C ASN A 15 21.70 1.09 -3.93
N ALA A 16 21.11 0.58 -5.01
CA ALA A 16 20.26 1.37 -5.93
C ALA A 16 18.94 0.67 -6.32
N ALA A 17 18.65 -0.52 -5.77
CA ALA A 17 17.47 -1.30 -6.13
C ALA A 17 16.25 -1.06 -5.20
N GLY A 18 16.47 -0.51 -4.01
CA GLY A 18 15.48 -0.50 -2.93
C GLY A 18 15.18 -1.91 -2.37
N PRO A 19 14.17 -2.04 -1.50
CA PRO A 19 13.79 -3.33 -0.92
C PRO A 19 13.33 -4.36 -1.98
N PRO A 20 13.69 -5.65 -1.87
CA PRO A 20 13.28 -6.68 -2.82
C PRO A 20 11.77 -6.75 -3.07
N ILE A 21 10.93 -6.50 -2.06
CA ILE A 21 9.47 -6.51 -2.23
C ILE A 21 8.97 -5.36 -3.12
N ARG A 22 9.64 -4.19 -3.08
CA ARG A 22 9.32 -3.03 -3.92
C ARG A 22 9.52 -3.34 -5.40
N GLN A 23 10.64 -3.98 -5.74
CA GLN A 23 10.93 -4.36 -7.13
C GLN A 23 9.90 -5.37 -7.64
N LEU A 24 9.55 -6.39 -6.85
CA LEU A 24 8.51 -7.35 -7.21
C LEU A 24 7.13 -6.67 -7.39
N PHE A 25 6.75 -5.75 -6.51
CA PHE A 25 5.50 -4.99 -6.64
C PHE A 25 5.52 -4.11 -7.89
N ARG A 26 6.63 -3.41 -8.17
CA ARG A 26 6.82 -2.60 -9.37
C ARG A 26 6.60 -3.41 -10.65
N ASP A 27 7.18 -4.59 -10.74
CA ASP A 27 7.09 -5.46 -11.92
C ASP A 27 5.66 -5.98 -12.12
N VAL A 28 5.00 -6.44 -11.03
CA VAL A 28 3.59 -6.88 -11.07
C VAL A 28 2.65 -5.75 -11.48
N ILE A 29 2.82 -4.53 -10.95
CA ILE A 29 2.02 -3.37 -11.35
C ILE A 29 2.30 -2.96 -12.80
N ALA A 30 3.54 -3.05 -13.28
CA ALA A 30 3.89 -2.72 -14.66
C ALA A 30 3.21 -3.67 -15.67
N ASP A 31 3.11 -4.96 -15.36
CA ASP A 31 2.45 -5.94 -16.20
C ASP A 31 0.92 -5.81 -16.18
N HIS A 32 0.34 -5.55 -15.00
CA HIS A 32 -1.12 -5.48 -14.83
C HIS A 32 -1.74 -4.13 -15.24
N MET A 33 -0.98 -3.02 -15.26
CA MET A 33 -1.52 -1.68 -15.55
C MET A 33 -1.01 -1.10 -16.88
N GLN A 34 -1.82 -1.24 -17.92
CA GLN A 34 -1.54 -0.69 -19.26
C GLN A 34 -1.98 0.79 -19.46
N GLY A 35 -2.49 1.44 -18.41
CA GLY A 35 -2.99 2.83 -18.44
C GLY A 35 -2.10 3.83 -17.69
N PRO A 36 -2.51 5.11 -17.61
CA PRO A 36 -1.85 6.10 -16.75
C PRO A 36 -1.75 5.59 -15.31
N ARG A 37 -0.53 5.53 -14.78
CA ARG A 37 -0.30 5.07 -13.41
C ARG A 37 -0.85 6.10 -12.40
N PRO A 38 -1.55 5.67 -11.34
CA PRO A 38 -2.06 6.57 -10.33
C PRO A 38 -0.92 7.17 -9.49
N PRO A 39 -1.10 8.33 -8.83
CA PRO A 39 -0.04 8.98 -8.05
C PRO A 39 0.62 8.07 -7.01
N GLN A 40 -0.15 7.18 -6.37
CA GLN A 40 0.36 6.23 -5.37
C GLN A 40 1.37 5.21 -5.95
N ALA A 41 1.46 5.08 -7.27
CA ALA A 41 2.49 4.27 -7.91
C ALA A 41 3.87 4.94 -7.90
N ALA A 42 3.98 6.25 -7.59
CA ALA A 42 5.24 6.98 -7.49
C ALA A 42 6.28 6.24 -6.64
N MET A 43 5.87 5.75 -5.45
CA MET A 43 6.73 4.97 -4.55
C MET A 43 7.36 3.73 -5.19
N LEU A 44 6.72 3.11 -6.20
CA LEU A 44 7.23 1.94 -6.93
C LEU A 44 8.14 2.32 -8.10
N PHE A 45 7.84 3.44 -8.78
CA PHE A 45 8.41 3.77 -10.08
C PHE A 45 9.46 4.88 -10.06
N ASP A 46 9.39 5.79 -9.10
CA ASP A 46 10.31 6.93 -9.02
C ASP A 46 11.74 6.47 -8.69
N ALA A 47 12.70 7.30 -9.15
CA ALA A 47 14.13 7.06 -9.00
C ALA A 47 14.64 7.38 -7.59
N GLU A 48 13.92 8.23 -6.84
CA GLU A 48 14.22 8.50 -5.44
C GLU A 48 13.63 7.38 -4.57
N THR A 49 14.50 6.47 -4.14
CA THR A 49 14.23 5.54 -3.04
C THR A 49 14.85 6.08 -1.77
N ASP A 50 14.13 6.06 -0.64
CA ASP A 50 14.78 6.25 0.66
C ASP A 50 15.85 5.14 0.83
N PRO A 51 17.15 5.48 0.98
CA PRO A 51 18.21 4.49 1.15
C PRO A 51 18.10 3.70 2.46
N CYS A 52 17.24 4.12 3.39
CA CYS A 52 16.96 3.45 4.65
C CYS A 52 15.76 2.49 4.58
N TRP A 53 15.01 2.43 3.47
CA TRP A 53 13.85 1.53 3.36
C TRP A 53 14.25 0.05 3.33
N ASP A 54 13.92 -0.67 4.41
CA ASP A 54 13.75 -2.13 4.39
C ASP A 54 12.36 -2.53 3.88
N ASP A 55 12.14 -3.82 3.61
CA ASP A 55 10.84 -4.33 3.11
C ASP A 55 9.68 -3.93 4.05
N ARG A 56 9.93 -3.88 5.37
CA ARG A 56 8.89 -3.60 6.37
C ARG A 56 8.47 -2.13 6.36
N SER A 57 9.44 -1.22 6.29
CA SER A 57 9.21 0.22 6.29
C SER A 57 8.55 0.64 4.99
N PHE A 58 9.06 0.16 3.85
CA PHE A 58 8.42 0.35 2.55
C PHE A 58 6.97 -0.16 2.52
N LEU A 59 6.68 -1.36 3.04
CA LEU A 59 5.29 -1.87 3.10
C LEU A 59 4.41 -1.04 4.04
N GLY A 60 4.96 -0.54 5.14
CA GLY A 60 4.28 0.38 6.05
C GLY A 60 3.88 1.66 5.33
N ASP A 61 4.82 2.32 4.67
CA ASP A 61 4.61 3.59 3.97
C ASP A 61 3.71 3.40 2.74
N PHE A 62 3.91 2.35 1.94
CA PHE A 62 3.13 2.08 0.73
C PHE A 62 1.67 1.77 1.03
N TYR A 63 1.39 0.95 2.04
CA TYR A 63 0.02 0.70 2.47
C TYR A 63 -0.57 1.89 3.23
N SER A 64 0.25 2.67 3.94
CA SER A 64 -0.20 3.93 4.53
C SER A 64 -0.61 4.93 3.46
N GLU A 65 0.16 5.17 2.41
CA GLU A 65 -0.20 6.08 1.31
C GLU A 65 -1.53 5.70 0.62
N ILE A 66 -1.83 4.39 0.54
CA ILE A 66 -3.10 3.90 0.00
C ILE A 66 -4.26 4.06 1.00
N LEU A 67 -4.00 3.96 2.31
CA LEU A 67 -5.01 4.06 3.38
C LEU A 67 -5.17 5.46 4.00
N HIS A 68 -4.17 6.35 3.93
CA HIS A 68 -4.14 7.68 4.58
C HIS A 68 -5.14 8.66 3.96
N GLN A 69 -5.89 8.21 2.95
CA GLN A 69 -7.09 8.85 2.47
C GLN A 69 -8.29 8.55 3.39
N ASP A 70 -8.13 8.85 4.69
CA ASP A 70 -9.23 9.17 5.64
C ASP A 70 -9.96 10.48 5.24
N THR A 71 -9.61 11.04 4.07
CA THR A 71 -10.37 12.09 3.38
C THR A 71 -10.84 11.55 2.03
N CYS A 72 -12.07 11.89 1.63
CA CYS A 72 -12.75 11.38 0.45
C CYS A 72 -12.17 11.89 -0.89
N GLN A 73 -10.87 11.75 -1.11
CA GLN A 73 -10.22 12.19 -2.34
C GLN A 73 -10.45 11.20 -3.49
N PRO A 74 -10.73 11.65 -4.71
CA PRO A 74 -10.85 10.78 -5.88
C PRO A 74 -9.60 9.91 -6.15
N ALA A 75 -8.44 10.29 -5.61
CA ALA A 75 -7.18 9.57 -5.78
C ALA A 75 -7.18 8.18 -5.13
N THR A 76 -7.95 7.92 -4.07
CA THR A 76 -7.96 6.63 -3.34
C THR A 76 -8.31 5.45 -4.25
N ALA A 77 -9.19 5.66 -5.23
CA ALA A 77 -9.56 4.64 -6.22
C ALA A 77 -8.35 4.16 -7.05
N GLY A 78 -7.36 5.02 -7.29
CA GLY A 78 -6.10 4.66 -7.92
C GLY A 78 -5.27 3.71 -7.07
N GLY A 79 -5.19 3.95 -5.76
CA GLY A 79 -4.53 3.07 -4.80
C GLY A 79 -5.17 1.68 -4.74
N LEU A 80 -6.51 1.60 -4.75
CA LEU A 80 -7.23 0.31 -4.74
C LEU A 80 -6.94 -0.56 -5.97
N ALA A 81 -6.71 0.04 -7.14
CA ALA A 81 -6.31 -0.70 -8.34
C ALA A 81 -4.93 -1.36 -8.17
N LEU A 82 -3.97 -0.67 -7.53
CA LEU A 82 -2.65 -1.22 -7.21
C LEU A 82 -2.78 -2.43 -6.26
N VAL A 83 -3.51 -2.27 -5.16
CA VAL A 83 -3.71 -3.37 -4.19
C VAL A 83 -4.43 -4.56 -4.82
N THR A 84 -5.41 -4.31 -5.70
CA THR A 84 -6.11 -5.37 -6.44
C THR A 84 -5.16 -6.19 -7.30
N ALA A 85 -4.29 -5.56 -8.08
CA ALA A 85 -3.30 -6.27 -8.90
C ALA A 85 -2.34 -7.11 -8.03
N LEU A 86 -1.86 -6.56 -6.91
CA LEU A 86 -1.00 -7.27 -5.97
C LEU A 86 -1.71 -8.44 -5.25
N ALA A 87 -3.02 -8.35 -5.03
CA ALA A 87 -3.80 -9.41 -4.38
C ALA A 87 -4.02 -10.63 -5.30
N VAL A 88 -4.12 -10.42 -6.62
CA VAL A 88 -4.46 -11.49 -7.58
C VAL A 88 -3.25 -12.12 -8.30
N ASP A 89 -2.08 -11.46 -8.32
CA ASP A 89 -0.89 -12.00 -8.99
C ASP A 89 -0.17 -13.06 -8.14
N ASP A 90 -0.06 -14.29 -8.68
CA ASP A 90 0.55 -15.43 -7.99
C ASP A 90 2.05 -15.28 -7.69
N ARG A 91 2.76 -14.36 -8.34
CA ARG A 91 4.17 -14.02 -8.05
C ARG A 91 4.31 -13.35 -6.68
N ILE A 92 3.27 -12.70 -6.18
CA ILE A 92 3.28 -12.08 -4.85
C ILE A 92 3.23 -13.18 -3.77
N PRO A 93 4.18 -13.21 -2.82
CA PRO A 93 4.17 -14.21 -1.74
C PRO A 93 2.86 -14.17 -0.97
N ALA A 94 2.33 -15.34 -0.62
CA ALA A 94 0.99 -15.48 -0.05
C ALA A 94 0.72 -14.54 1.14
N ARG A 95 1.72 -14.31 2.02
CA ARG A 95 1.65 -13.34 3.12
C ARG A 95 1.27 -11.93 2.64
N HIS A 96 1.90 -11.45 1.59
CA HIS A 96 1.67 -10.11 1.03
C HIS A 96 0.35 -10.03 0.24
N ARG A 97 -0.07 -11.13 -0.40
CA ARG A 97 -1.43 -11.24 -0.96
C ARG A 97 -2.50 -11.14 0.11
N PHE A 98 -2.36 -11.86 1.22
CA PHE A 98 -3.31 -11.76 2.34
C PHE A 98 -3.31 -10.36 2.97
N GLN A 99 -2.18 -9.67 3.04
CA GLN A 99 -2.14 -8.25 3.44
C GLN A 99 -2.89 -7.37 2.44
N ALA A 100 -2.69 -7.54 1.13
CA ALA A 100 -3.44 -6.81 0.10
C ALA A 100 -4.97 -7.07 0.19
N VAL A 101 -5.39 -8.31 0.43
CA VAL A 101 -6.81 -8.66 0.64
C VAL A 101 -7.39 -8.02 1.92
N ASP A 102 -6.65 -8.02 3.04
CA ASP A 102 -7.08 -7.34 4.27
C ASP A 102 -7.27 -5.83 4.05
N LEU A 103 -6.39 -5.18 3.27
CA LEU A 103 -6.50 -3.77 2.92
C LEU A 103 -7.73 -3.49 2.03
N LEU A 104 -7.98 -4.31 1.02
CA LEU A 104 -9.19 -4.19 0.18
C LEU A 104 -10.46 -4.37 1.01
N PHE A 105 -10.48 -5.32 1.95
CA PHE A 105 -11.60 -5.53 2.84
C PHE A 105 -11.82 -4.34 3.79
N ARG A 106 -10.76 -3.82 4.42
CA ARG A 106 -10.82 -2.62 5.28
C ARG A 106 -11.33 -1.39 4.54
N ALA A 107 -10.89 -1.17 3.31
CA ALA A 107 -11.33 -0.06 2.48
C ALA A 107 -12.81 -0.23 2.06
N ALA A 108 -13.21 -1.44 1.67
CA ALA A 108 -14.59 -1.74 1.28
C ALA A 108 -15.60 -1.64 2.45
N THR A 109 -15.16 -1.90 3.69
CA THR A 109 -16.01 -1.92 4.90
C THR A 109 -15.82 -0.69 5.81
N VAL A 110 -15.19 0.38 5.31
CA VAL A 110 -14.84 1.55 6.14
C VAL A 110 -16.06 2.20 6.80
N THR A 111 -17.18 2.27 6.07
CA THR A 111 -18.43 2.88 6.55
C THR A 111 -19.14 1.98 7.56
N GLU A 112 -19.27 0.69 7.28
CA GLU A 112 -19.89 -0.30 8.17
C GLU A 112 -19.12 -0.42 9.48
N ARG A 113 -17.78 -0.41 9.41
CA ARG A 113 -16.92 -0.46 10.59
C ARG A 113 -17.00 0.83 11.39
N HIS A 114 -17.04 1.99 10.75
CA HIS A 114 -17.27 3.27 11.43
C HIS A 114 -18.64 3.30 12.14
N LEU A 115 -19.70 2.82 11.49
CA LEU A 115 -21.03 2.70 12.10
C LEU A 115 -21.03 1.73 13.28
N ALA A 116 -20.35 0.58 13.18
CA ALA A 116 -20.24 -0.38 14.27
C ALA A 116 -19.42 0.16 15.47
N GLU A 117 -18.36 0.92 15.21
CA GLU A 117 -17.52 1.56 16.24
C GLU A 117 -18.23 2.75 16.91
N THR A 118 -19.18 3.38 16.23
CA THR A 118 -19.96 4.53 16.74
C THR A 118 -21.37 4.18 17.21
N TRP A 119 -21.76 2.91 17.25
CA TRP A 119 -23.09 2.49 17.71
C TRP A 119 -23.09 1.98 19.17
N PRO A 120 -24.06 2.34 20.02
CA PRO A 120 -25.08 3.38 19.88
C PRO A 120 -24.60 4.67 20.56
N ALA A 121 -23.61 5.37 19.98
CA ALA A 121 -23.25 6.69 20.45
C ALA A 121 -24.33 7.69 20.00
N THR A 122 -25.35 7.87 20.86
CA THR A 122 -26.25 9.02 20.80
C THR A 122 -25.40 10.28 20.58
N PRO A 123 -25.57 11.03 19.48
CA PRO A 123 -24.78 12.23 19.23
C PRO A 123 -24.82 13.15 20.45
N GLN A 124 -23.72 13.84 20.77
CA GLN A 124 -23.64 14.69 21.98
C GLN A 124 -24.71 15.80 22.06
N HIS A 125 -25.48 16.02 20.99
CA HIS A 125 -26.58 16.98 20.89
C HIS A 125 -27.90 16.35 20.42
N ALA A 126 -28.00 15.02 20.35
CA ALA A 126 -29.26 14.35 20.10
C ALA A 126 -30.13 14.43 21.37
N ASP A 127 -31.29 15.08 21.22
CA ASP A 127 -32.29 15.23 22.26
C ASP A 127 -32.83 13.84 22.66
N PRO A 128 -32.56 13.35 23.89
CA PRO A 128 -32.89 11.99 24.30
C PRO A 128 -34.40 11.72 24.34
N ASP A 129 -35.21 12.78 24.40
CA ASP A 129 -36.67 12.69 24.44
C ASP A 129 -37.30 12.77 23.04
N SER A 130 -36.51 12.77 21.95
CA SER A 130 -37.04 12.81 20.57
C SER A 130 -37.69 11.49 20.15
N GLU A 131 -37.11 10.33 20.48
CA GLU A 131 -37.72 9.03 20.15
C GLU A 131 -39.03 8.81 20.91
N ALA A 132 -39.07 9.19 22.19
CA ALA A 132 -40.28 9.12 23.03
C ALA A 132 -41.41 10.06 22.57
N ARG A 133 -41.12 11.07 21.75
CA ARG A 133 -42.10 11.97 21.11
C ARG A 133 -42.55 11.52 19.71
N ALA A 134 -41.91 10.50 19.14
CA ALA A 134 -42.21 9.97 17.81
C ALA A 134 -42.99 8.65 17.82
N ALA A 135 -43.24 8.08 19.00
CA ALA A 135 -44.00 6.85 19.25
C ALA A 135 -45.45 7.14 19.72
#